data_AF-A0A318TXB6-F1
#
_entry.id   AF-A0A318TXB6-F1
#
_cell.length_a   1.000
_cell.length_b   1.000
_cell.length_c   1.000
_cell.angle_alpha   90.00
_cell.angle_beta   90.00
_cell.angle_gamma   90.00
#
_symmetry.space_group_name_H-M   'P 1'
#
loop_
_entity.id
_entity.type
_entity.pdbx_description
1 polymer ?
#
loop_
_entity_poly.entity_id
_entity_poly.type
_entity_poly.pdbx_seq_one_letter_code
_entity_poly.pdbx_strand_id
1 'polypeptide(L)'
;MHSPRNQNHNLAVPPGQYKYSNHFPQVMQQLSPTYTVATEPVFFDHLLMNVGKSIRVVTLNDTLEGTLSGVAIDHIQLTIGEEHYHIRIQHISYFVGKP
;
A
#
# COMPACT_ATOMS: atom_id res chain seq x y z
N MET A 1 -29.72 36.42 25.69
CA MET A 1 -29.71 35.05 25.13
C MET A 1 -28.43 34.90 24.34
N HIS A 2 -27.46 34.13 24.85
CA HIS A 2 -26.15 33.95 24.23
C HIS A 2 -26.17 32.71 23.34
N SER A 3 -25.95 32.87 22.04
CA SER A 3 -25.66 31.76 21.13
C SER A 3 -24.14 31.54 21.08
N PRO A 4 -23.60 30.35 21.41
CA PRO A 4 -22.24 30.05 21.05
C PRO A 4 -22.20 29.60 19.59
N ARG A 5 -21.64 30.49 18.76
CA ARG A 5 -21.11 30.19 17.43
C ARG A 5 -19.89 29.29 17.66
N ASN A 6 -19.91 28.03 17.21
CA ASN A 6 -18.69 27.23 17.17
C ASN A 6 -18.40 26.76 15.74
N GLN A 7 -17.34 27.34 15.20
CA GLN A 7 -16.83 27.16 13.85
C GLN A 7 -15.98 25.88 13.83
N ASN A 8 -16.57 24.74 13.47
CA ASN A 8 -15.76 23.58 13.11
C ASN A 8 -15.26 23.76 11.68
N HIS A 9 -14.11 24.44 11.57
CA HIS A 9 -13.32 24.49 10.37
C HIS A 9 -12.98 23.07 9.90
N ASN A 10 -13.32 22.79 8.64
CA ASN A 10 -12.79 21.70 7.83
C ASN A 10 -11.27 21.59 8.03
N LEU A 11 -10.82 20.62 8.82
CA LEU A 11 -9.44 20.16 8.81
C LEU A 11 -9.25 19.18 7.64
N ALA A 12 -9.53 19.65 6.42
CA ALA A 12 -9.07 18.97 5.23
C ALA A 12 -7.54 19.14 5.20
N VAL A 13 -6.83 18.14 5.70
CA VAL A 13 -5.37 18.11 5.64
C VAL A 13 -4.95 18.13 4.16
N PRO A 14 -4.09 19.07 3.75
CA PRO A 14 -3.66 19.15 2.36
C PRO A 14 -2.87 17.89 1.97
N PRO A 15 -3.08 17.36 0.74
CA PRO A 15 -2.33 16.20 0.26
C PRO A 15 -0.82 16.50 0.28
N GLY A 16 -0.03 15.61 0.89
CA GLY A 16 1.44 15.69 0.85
C GLY A 16 2.14 16.21 2.12
N GLN A 17 1.42 16.64 3.15
CA GLN A 17 2.03 16.97 4.45
C GLN A 17 1.96 15.80 5.45
N TYR A 18 2.47 14.64 5.06
CA TYR A 18 2.72 13.54 6.01
C TYR A 18 4.19 13.57 6.46
N LYS A 19 4.65 14.71 6.99
CA LYS A 19 5.80 14.66 7.91
C LYS A 19 5.25 14.12 9.21
N TYR A 20 5.72 12.95 9.62
CA TYR A 20 5.32 12.24 10.85
C TYR A 20 5.40 13.19 12.05
N SER A 21 4.32 13.92 12.32
CA SER A 21 4.17 14.69 13.53
C SER A 21 3.86 13.69 14.65
N ASN A 22 4.33 13.97 15.86
CA ASN A 22 4.11 13.10 17.03
C ASN A 22 2.61 12.86 17.34
N HIS A 23 1.69 13.58 16.68
CA HIS A 23 0.24 13.45 16.79
C HIS A 23 -0.39 12.54 15.73
N PHE A 24 0.37 12.12 14.70
CA PHE A 24 -0.14 11.26 13.62
C PHE A 24 -0.77 9.95 14.12
N PRO A 25 -0.19 9.23 15.12
CA PRO A 25 -0.82 8.02 15.64
C PRO A 25 -2.22 8.27 16.23
N GLN A 26 -2.41 9.40 16.93
CA GLN A 26 -3.67 9.76 17.58
C GLN A 26 -4.75 10.15 16.56
N VAL A 27 -4.38 10.89 15.52
CA VAL A 27 -5.30 11.26 14.42
C VAL A 27 -5.74 10.03 13.63
N MET A 28 -4.83 9.11 13.32
CA MET A 28 -5.16 7.86 12.63
C MET A 28 -6.08 6.96 13.48
N GLN A 29 -5.86 6.90 14.79
CA GLN A 29 -6.74 6.16 15.72
C GLN A 29 -8.15 6.79 15.80
N GLN A 30 -8.24 8.13 15.89
CA GLN A 30 -9.53 8.83 15.96
C GLN A 30 -10.32 8.76 14.66
N LEU A 31 -9.65 8.85 13.51
CA LEU A 31 -10.32 8.87 12.20
C LEU A 31 -10.62 7.48 11.66
N SER A 32 -9.92 6.43 12.14
CA SER A 32 -10.06 5.05 11.66
C SER A 32 -10.33 4.99 10.15
N PRO A 33 -9.41 5.53 9.34
CA PRO A 33 -9.67 5.78 7.93
C PRO A 33 -10.03 4.46 7.24
N THR A 34 -11.28 4.38 6.79
CA THR A 34 -11.74 3.27 5.97
C THR A 34 -11.31 3.58 4.54
N TYR A 35 -10.42 2.75 4.01
CA TYR A 35 -10.03 2.83 2.62
C TYR A 35 -10.57 1.60 1.88
N THR A 36 -11.05 1.84 0.66
CA THR A 36 -11.48 0.78 -0.25
C THR A 36 -10.45 0.71 -1.37
N VAL A 37 -9.96 -0.49 -1.63
CA VAL A 37 -9.10 -0.78 -2.77
C VAL A 37 -9.84 -1.70 -3.72
N ALA A 38 -9.80 -1.38 -5.01
CA ALA A 38 -10.21 -2.32 -6.03
C ALA A 38 -9.21 -3.48 -6.02
N THR A 39 -9.70 -4.69 -5.74
CA THR A 39 -8.87 -5.89 -5.71
C THR A 39 -9.11 -6.72 -6.96
N GLU A 40 -8.05 -7.34 -7.45
CA GLU A 40 -8.10 -8.31 -8.53
C GLU A 40 -7.88 -9.71 -7.92
N PRO A 41 -8.94 -10.40 -7.48
CA PRO A 41 -8.81 -11.57 -6.61
C PRO A 41 -8.02 -12.70 -7.26
N VAL A 42 -8.21 -12.95 -8.56
CA VAL A 42 -7.46 -13.99 -9.28
C VAL A 42 -5.98 -13.61 -9.38
N PHE A 43 -5.66 -12.35 -9.67
CA PHE A 43 -4.27 -11.89 -9.70
C PHE A 43 -3.59 -12.06 -8.33
N PHE A 44 -4.32 -11.72 -7.26
CA PHE A 44 -3.88 -11.90 -5.89
C PHE A 44 -3.64 -13.37 -5.53
N ASP A 45 -4.55 -14.27 -5.91
CA ASP A 45 -4.40 -15.71 -5.69
C ASP A 45 -3.16 -16.25 -6.40
N HIS A 46 -2.91 -15.82 -7.64
CA HIS A 46 -1.72 -16.23 -8.38
C HIS A 46 -0.42 -15.72 -7.72
N LEU A 47 -0.42 -14.52 -7.13
CA LEU A 47 0.71 -14.03 -6.33
C LEU A 47 0.91 -14.88 -5.07
N LEU A 48 -0.17 -15.19 -4.36
CA LEU A 48 -0.11 -16.04 -3.15
C LEU A 48 0.48 -17.42 -3.44
N MET A 49 0.16 -18.04 -4.58
CA MET A 49 0.75 -19.32 -5.01
C MET A 49 2.26 -19.25 -5.28
N ASN A 50 2.81 -18.04 -5.42
CA ASN A 50 4.22 -17.80 -5.69
C ASN A 50 5.01 -17.30 -4.47
N VAL A 51 4.41 -17.22 -3.28
CA VAL A 51 5.12 -16.81 -2.06
C VAL A 51 6.28 -17.76 -1.77
N GLY A 52 7.44 -17.19 -1.47
CA GLY A 52 8.70 -17.89 -1.27
C GLY A 52 9.42 -18.30 -2.56
N LYS A 53 8.80 -18.11 -3.74
CA LYS A 53 9.43 -18.40 -5.04
C LYS A 53 10.10 -17.14 -5.62
N SER A 54 11.13 -17.35 -6.43
CA SER A 54 11.66 -16.27 -7.28
C SER A 54 10.67 -15.96 -8.39
N ILE A 55 10.31 -14.69 -8.52
CA ILE A 55 9.43 -14.17 -9.56
C ILE A 55 10.08 -12.98 -10.24
N ARG A 56 9.59 -12.68 -11.45
CA ARG A 56 9.91 -11.43 -12.15
C ARG A 56 8.69 -10.54 -12.17
N VAL A 57 8.80 -9.35 -11.60
CA VAL A 57 7.76 -8.33 -11.54
C VAL A 57 8.07 -7.27 -12.59
N VAL A 58 7.09 -6.95 -13.45
CA VAL A 58 7.24 -5.93 -14.48
C VAL A 58 6.31 -4.77 -14.17
N THR A 59 6.89 -3.59 -14.06
CA THR A 59 6.18 -2.31 -13.91
C THR A 59 6.21 -1.55 -15.24
N LEU A 60 5.58 -0.37 -15.29
CA LEU A 60 5.64 0.48 -16.49
C LEU A 60 7.06 0.97 -16.83
N ASN A 61 7.91 1.15 -15.81
CA ASN A 61 9.20 1.79 -15.97
C ASN A 61 10.37 0.80 -15.92
N ASP A 62 10.19 -0.32 -15.22
CA ASP A 62 11.30 -1.23 -14.92
C ASP A 62 10.83 -2.66 -14.60
N THR A 63 11.78 -3.59 -14.58
CA THR A 63 11.61 -5.00 -14.24
C THR A 63 12.48 -5.37 -13.05
N LEU A 64 11.88 -6.03 -12.06
CA LEU A 64 12.55 -6.49 -10.85
C LEU A 64 12.46 -8.01 -10.76
N GLU A 65 13.57 -8.67 -10.41
CA GLU A 65 13.62 -10.11 -10.19
C GLU A 65 14.10 -10.40 -8.77
N GLY A 66 13.34 -11.22 -8.05
CA GLY A 66 13.62 -11.52 -6.65
C GLY A 66 12.64 -12.50 -6.05
N THR A 67 12.83 -12.80 -4.76
CA THR A 67 11.95 -13.72 -4.03
C THR A 67 10.72 -12.99 -3.54
N LEU A 68 9.52 -13.47 -3.91
CA LEU A 68 8.26 -12.95 -3.36
C LEU A 68 8.14 -13.34 -1.90
N SER A 69 8.53 -12.45 -0.99
CA SER A 69 8.59 -12.73 0.46
C SER A 69 7.28 -12.42 1.18
N GLY A 70 6.37 -11.66 0.57
CA GLY A 70 5.08 -11.34 1.15
C GLY A 70 4.09 -10.77 0.15
N VAL A 71 2.80 -10.93 0.45
CA VAL A 71 1.68 -10.39 -0.32
C VAL A 71 0.67 -9.81 0.66
N ALA A 72 0.33 -8.54 0.46
CA ALA A 72 -0.69 -7.80 1.20
C ALA A 72 -1.71 -7.22 0.21
N ILE A 73 -2.87 -6.79 0.71
CA ILE A 73 -4.01 -6.40 -0.13
C ILE A 73 -3.70 -5.29 -1.15
N ASP A 74 -2.70 -4.45 -0.88
CA ASP A 74 -2.33 -3.29 -1.68
C ASP A 74 -0.89 -3.34 -2.24
N HIS A 75 -0.05 -4.26 -1.76
CA HIS A 75 1.36 -4.36 -2.17
C HIS A 75 1.92 -5.77 -2.02
N ILE A 76 3.02 -6.04 -2.75
CA ILE A 76 3.86 -7.22 -2.56
C ILE A 76 5.19 -6.83 -1.93
N GLN A 77 5.83 -7.79 -1.27
CA GLN A 77 7.20 -7.66 -0.80
C GLN A 77 8.11 -8.56 -1.65
N LEU A 78 9.10 -7.95 -2.32
CA LEU A 78 10.09 -8.63 -3.13
C LEU A 78 11.46 -8.47 -2.46
N THR A 79 12.10 -9.58 -2.10
CA THR A 79 13.45 -9.57 -1.50
C THR A 79 14.49 -9.77 -2.60
N ILE A 80 15.45 -8.84 -2.69
CA ILE A 80 16.58 -8.88 -3.64
C ILE A 80 17.86 -8.66 -2.84
N GLY A 81 18.68 -9.71 -2.71
CA GLY A 81 19.82 -9.66 -1.78
C GLY A 81 19.35 -9.49 -0.34
N GLU A 82 19.81 -8.43 0.33
CA GLU A 82 19.42 -8.07 1.70
C GLU A 82 18.28 -7.03 1.76
N GLU A 83 17.85 -6.52 0.61
CA GLU A 83 16.86 -5.45 0.52
C GLU A 83 15.43 -5.99 0.36
N HIS A 84 14.47 -5.30 0.98
CA HIS A 84 13.04 -5.63 0.94
C HIS A 84 12.24 -4.53 0.23
N TYR A 85 11.85 -4.80 -1.02
CA TYR A 85 11.09 -3.87 -1.84
C TYR A 85 9.60 -4.06 -1.64
N HIS A 86 8.89 -2.99 -1.26
CA HIS A 86 7.43 -2.96 -1.20
C HIS A 86 6.87 -2.34 -2.47
N ILE A 87 6.24 -3.16 -3.32
CA ILE A 87 5.74 -2.74 -4.64
C ILE A 87 4.22 -2.72 -4.61
N ARG A 88 3.60 -1.56 -4.89
CA ARG A 88 2.14 -1.43 -4.97
C ARG A 88 1.59 -2.31 -6.09
N ILE A 89 0.56 -3.10 -5.81
CA ILE A 89 -0.08 -4.00 -6.79
C ILE A 89 -0.56 -3.21 -8.02
N GLN A 90 -1.10 -2.01 -7.80
CA GLN A 90 -1.58 -1.11 -8.85
C GLN A 90 -0.52 -0.67 -9.87
N HIS A 91 0.77 -0.82 -9.56
CA HIS A 91 1.87 -0.45 -10.45
C HIS A 91 2.53 -1.66 -11.11
N ILE A 92 2.02 -2.87 -10.86
CA ILE A 92 2.48 -4.09 -11.50
C ILE A 92 1.70 -4.26 -12.80
N SER A 93 2.39 -4.20 -13.93
CA SER A 93 1.80 -4.48 -15.24
C SER A 93 1.52 -5.98 -15.40
N TYR A 94 2.49 -6.82 -14.99
CA TYR A 94 2.35 -8.27 -14.89
C TYR A 94 3.50 -8.86 -14.06
N PHE A 95 3.40 -10.14 -13.72
CA PHE A 95 4.51 -10.90 -13.16
C PHE A 95 4.67 -12.25 -13.86
N VAL A 96 5.88 -12.80 -13.80
CA VAL A 96 6.20 -14.16 -14.24
C VAL A 96 6.58 -14.96 -13.02
N GLY A 97 5.69 -15.88 -12.63
CA GLY A 97 5.90 -16.86 -11.57
C GLY A 97 5.99 -18.28 -12.12
N LYS A 98 6.28 -19.24 -11.24
CA LYS A 98 6.20 -20.67 -11.57
C LYS A 98 4.86 -21.19 -11.06
N PRO A 99 4.15 -22.06 -11.81
CA PRO A 99 2.95 -22.72 -11.31
C PRO A 99 3.19 -23.39 -9.95
#